data_AF-A0A9E2RQT2-F1
#
_entry.id   AF-A0A9E2RQT2-F1
#
_cell.length_a   1.000
_cell.length_b   1.000
_cell.length_c   1.000
_cell.angle_alpha   90.00
_cell.angle_beta   90.00
_cell.angle_gamma   90.00
#
_symmetry.space_group_name_H-M   'P 1'
#
loop_
_entity.id
_entity.type
_entity.pdbx_description
1 polymer ?
#
loop_
_entity_poly.entity_id
_entity_poly.type
_entity_poly.pdbx_seq_one_letter_code
_entity_poly.pdbx_strand_id
1 'polypeptide(L)'
;MAGLAWLATGGAVAAPVNYKTPKETAAFKPGPNLDVVQNNCSACHSADYVSTQPPMKNKQQFWQAEVTKMIKVYGAQIDDADVGKIVEYLAATY
;
A
#
# COMPACT_ATOMS: atom_id res chain seq x y z
N MET A 1 56.39 7.37 -36.52
CA MET A 1 55.73 8.19 -35.49
C MET A 1 54.28 8.38 -35.94
N ALA A 2 53.35 7.55 -35.45
CA ALA A 2 51.93 7.64 -35.79
C ALA A 2 51.17 7.88 -34.48
N GLY A 3 50.53 9.06 -34.37
CA GLY A 3 49.88 9.52 -33.15
C GLY A 3 48.50 8.88 -32.96
N LEU A 4 48.29 8.31 -31.78
CA LEU A 4 46.98 7.85 -31.31
C LEU A 4 46.15 9.07 -30.87
N ALA A 5 45.09 9.38 -31.61
CA ALA A 5 44.09 10.35 -31.18
C ALA A 5 43.10 9.65 -30.24
N TRP A 6 43.14 9.99 -28.96
CA TRP A 6 42.12 9.59 -27.98
C TRP A 6 40.90 10.50 -28.10
N LEU A 7 39.75 9.93 -28.48
CA LEU A 7 38.45 10.58 -28.35
C LEU A 7 38.00 10.46 -26.89
N ALA A 8 38.03 11.57 -26.14
CA ALA A 8 37.43 11.64 -24.82
C ALA A 8 35.90 11.66 -24.96
N THR A 9 35.24 10.53 -24.69
CA THR A 9 33.79 10.45 -24.51
C THR A 9 33.42 11.09 -23.17
N GLY A 10 33.16 12.39 -23.17
CA GLY A 10 32.56 13.08 -22.04
C GLY A 10 31.12 12.61 -21.86
N GLY A 11 30.86 11.77 -20.85
CA GLY A 11 29.50 11.39 -20.47
C GLY A 11 28.73 12.60 -19.95
N ALA A 12 27.57 12.90 -20.53
CA ALA A 12 26.66 13.91 -20.00
C ALA A 12 26.10 13.40 -18.65
N VAL A 13 26.40 14.10 -17.56
CA VAL A 13 25.84 13.80 -16.24
C VAL A 13 24.62 14.69 -16.03
N ALA A 14 23.42 14.10 -16.05
CA ALA A 14 22.19 14.78 -15.67
C ALA A 14 22.01 14.69 -14.14
N ALA A 15 21.71 15.82 -13.49
CA ALA A 15 21.38 15.84 -12.07
C ALA A 15 19.99 15.23 -11.82
N PRO A 16 19.78 14.50 -10.70
CA PRO A 16 18.48 13.95 -10.37
C PRO A 16 17.47 15.07 -10.07
N VAL A 17 16.26 14.93 -10.61
CA VAL A 17 15.12 15.79 -10.23
C VAL A 17 14.45 15.19 -9.01
N ASN A 18 14.34 15.97 -7.94
CA ASN A 18 13.64 15.54 -6.73
C ASN A 18 12.14 15.85 -6.83
N TYR A 19 11.29 14.89 -6.51
CA TYR A 19 9.85 15.08 -6.41
C TYR A 19 9.38 14.84 -4.98
N LYS A 20 8.95 15.91 -4.31
CA LYS A 20 8.45 15.83 -2.93
C LYS A 20 6.95 15.61 -2.95
N THR A 21 6.50 14.45 -2.48
CA THR A 21 5.08 14.20 -2.26
C THR A 21 4.57 14.95 -1.02
N PRO A 22 3.28 15.28 -0.96
CA PRO A 22 2.65 15.73 0.27
C PRO A 22 2.81 14.69 1.39
N LYS A 23 2.65 15.15 2.65
CA LYS A 23 2.58 14.25 3.80
C LYS A 23 1.31 13.39 3.70
N GLU A 24 1.46 12.10 3.95
CA GLU A 24 0.36 11.14 4.08
C GLU A 24 -0.44 11.45 5.37
N THR A 25 -1.78 11.45 5.27
CA THR A 25 -2.69 11.85 6.37
C THR A 25 -3.92 10.95 6.50
N ALA A 26 -4.05 9.91 5.67
CA ALA A 26 -5.23 9.06 5.70
C ALA A 26 -5.20 8.21 6.97
N ALA A 27 -6.35 8.13 7.64
CA ALA A 27 -6.50 7.36 8.86
C ALA A 27 -7.67 6.41 8.74
N PHE A 28 -7.50 5.22 9.30
CA PHE A 28 -8.58 4.28 9.54
C PHE A 28 -9.58 4.88 10.54
N LYS A 29 -10.89 4.63 10.36
CA LYS A 29 -11.96 5.10 11.25
C LYS A 29 -11.80 4.46 12.64
N PRO A 30 -12.22 5.13 13.73
CA PRO A 30 -12.26 4.48 15.05
C PRO A 30 -13.19 3.26 15.03
N GLY A 31 -12.79 2.16 15.68
CA GLY A 31 -13.56 0.93 15.75
C GLY A 31 -12.83 -0.20 16.51
N PRO A 32 -13.50 -1.34 16.75
CA PRO A 32 -12.89 -2.49 17.40
C PRO A 32 -11.77 -3.08 16.54
N ASN A 33 -10.68 -3.56 17.15
CA ASN A 33 -9.52 -4.14 16.43
C ASN A 33 -8.80 -3.16 15.47
N LEU A 34 -8.97 -1.85 15.65
CA LEU A 34 -8.29 -0.84 14.82
C LEU A 34 -6.77 -1.01 14.81
N ASP A 35 -6.18 -1.37 15.94
CA ASP A 35 -4.74 -1.65 16.09
C ASP A 35 -4.29 -2.81 15.18
N VAL A 36 -5.09 -3.89 15.11
CA VAL A 36 -4.82 -5.03 14.22
C VAL A 36 -4.80 -4.59 12.76
N VAL A 37 -5.75 -3.73 12.36
CA VAL A 37 -5.83 -3.22 10.98
C VAL A 37 -4.68 -2.27 10.67
N GLN A 38 -4.35 -1.36 11.58
CA GLN A 38 -3.24 -0.43 11.41
C GLN A 38 -1.91 -1.16 11.21
N ASN A 39 -1.69 -2.23 11.98
CA ASN A 39 -0.46 -3.03 11.92
C ASN A 39 -0.35 -3.87 10.63
N ASN A 40 -1.47 -4.33 10.06
CA ASN A 40 -1.47 -5.25 8.93
C ASN A 40 -1.75 -4.61 7.56
N CYS A 41 -2.47 -3.48 7.51
CA CYS A 41 -2.99 -2.92 6.25
C CYS A 41 -2.28 -1.64 5.78
N SER A 42 -1.36 -1.09 6.57
CA SER A 42 -0.66 0.17 6.26
C SER A 42 0.71 0.00 5.59
N ALA A 43 1.16 -1.25 5.43
CA ALA A 43 2.52 -1.54 4.98
C ALA A 43 2.76 -1.26 3.49
N CYS A 44 1.71 -1.39 2.65
CA CYS A 44 1.85 -1.34 1.19
C CYS A 44 1.17 -0.13 0.54
N HIS A 45 0.14 0.43 1.16
CA HIS A 45 -0.62 1.57 0.64
C HIS A 45 -1.30 2.35 1.78
N SER A 46 -1.78 3.57 1.50
CA SER A 46 -2.51 4.38 2.47
C SER A 46 -3.89 3.80 2.81
N ALA A 47 -4.50 4.29 3.90
CA ALA A 47 -5.85 3.93 4.29
C ALA A 47 -6.93 4.41 3.30
N ASP A 48 -6.58 5.29 2.36
CA ASP A 48 -7.51 5.79 1.33
C ASP A 48 -8.08 4.68 0.46
N TYR A 49 -7.27 3.65 0.17
CA TYR A 49 -7.71 2.48 -0.60
C TYR A 49 -8.87 1.72 0.05
N VAL A 50 -8.99 1.81 1.38
CA VAL A 50 -10.10 1.25 2.14
C VAL A 50 -11.22 2.27 2.27
N SER A 51 -10.89 3.51 2.64
CA SER A 51 -11.88 4.54 2.96
C SER A 51 -12.71 5.01 1.76
N THR A 52 -12.21 4.80 0.54
CA THR A 52 -12.85 5.20 -0.71
C THR A 52 -13.55 4.05 -1.44
N GLN A 53 -13.57 2.83 -0.87
CA GLN A 53 -14.36 1.75 -1.46
C GLN A 53 -15.85 2.14 -1.48
N PRO A 54 -16.59 1.77 -2.54
CA PRO A 54 -18.01 2.07 -2.62
C PRO A 54 -18.78 1.35 -1.50
N PRO A 55 -19.92 1.89 -1.05
CA PRO A 55 -20.75 1.21 -0.07
C PRO A 55 -21.28 -0.10 -0.64
N MET A 56 -20.98 -1.20 0.04
CA MET A 56 -21.36 -2.54 -0.40
C MET A 56 -22.59 -3.06 0.34
N LYS A 57 -23.47 -3.76 -0.38
CA LYS A 57 -24.66 -4.41 0.22
C LYS A 57 -24.27 -5.58 1.14
N ASN A 58 -23.31 -6.39 0.72
CA ASN A 58 -22.77 -7.49 1.52
C ASN A 58 -21.32 -7.16 1.93
N LYS A 59 -21.19 -6.35 2.98
CA LYS A 59 -19.91 -5.85 3.45
C LYS A 59 -18.98 -6.95 3.92
N GLN A 60 -19.49 -7.93 4.66
CA GLN A 60 -18.68 -9.03 5.20
C GLN A 60 -18.01 -9.83 4.07
N GLN A 61 -18.79 -10.24 3.07
CA GLN A 61 -18.26 -11.00 1.94
C GLN A 61 -17.30 -10.16 1.09
N PHE A 62 -17.62 -8.89 0.88
CA PHE A 62 -16.76 -7.98 0.13
C PHE A 62 -15.39 -7.82 0.80
N TRP A 63 -15.37 -7.49 2.09
CA TRP A 63 -14.11 -7.29 2.82
C TRP A 63 -13.34 -8.59 3.02
N GLN A 64 -14.01 -9.73 3.17
CA GLN A 64 -13.35 -11.03 3.14
C GLN A 64 -12.60 -11.24 1.81
N ALA A 65 -13.23 -10.91 0.68
CA ALA A 65 -12.60 -11.05 -0.63
C ALA A 65 -11.39 -10.11 -0.78
N GLU A 66 -11.52 -8.84 -0.38
CA GLU A 66 -10.40 -7.87 -0.45
C GLU A 66 -9.24 -8.27 0.46
N VAL A 67 -9.48 -8.66 1.71
CA VAL A 67 -8.43 -9.14 2.62
C VAL A 67 -7.77 -10.41 2.06
N THR A 68 -8.56 -11.34 1.54
CA THR A 68 -8.04 -12.57 0.89
C THR A 68 -7.17 -12.22 -0.33
N LYS A 69 -7.57 -11.23 -1.12
CA LYS A 69 -6.80 -10.73 -2.27
C LYS A 69 -5.46 -10.14 -1.82
N MET A 70 -5.44 -9.34 -0.74
CA MET A 70 -4.19 -8.79 -0.20
C MET A 70 -3.21 -9.92 0.19
N ILE A 71 -3.72 -10.97 0.82
CA ILE A 71 -2.89 -12.11 1.26
C ILE A 71 -2.43 -12.95 0.06
N LYS A 72 -3.35 -13.39 -0.80
CA LYS A 72 -3.07 -14.41 -1.83
C LYS A 72 -2.49 -13.84 -3.12
N VAL A 73 -2.85 -12.62 -3.50
CA VAL A 73 -2.41 -12.00 -4.76
C VAL A 73 -1.26 -11.04 -4.54
N TYR A 74 -1.31 -10.23 -3.47
CA TYR A 74 -0.29 -9.23 -3.18
C TYR A 74 0.72 -9.65 -2.12
N GLY A 75 0.53 -10.81 -1.48
CA GLY A 75 1.50 -11.39 -0.55
C GLY A 75 1.57 -10.71 0.81
N ALA A 76 0.49 -10.03 1.23
CA ALA A 76 0.41 -9.47 2.58
C ALA A 76 0.56 -10.59 3.63
N GLN A 77 1.48 -10.41 4.57
CA GLN A 77 1.75 -11.35 5.64
C GLN A 77 0.84 -11.03 6.82
N ILE A 78 -0.37 -11.60 6.81
CA ILE A 78 -1.37 -11.45 7.86
C ILE A 78 -1.60 -12.81 8.50
N ASP A 79 -1.52 -12.89 9.83
CA ASP A 79 -1.80 -14.12 10.56
C ASP A 79 -3.28 -14.51 10.41
N ASP A 80 -3.54 -15.81 10.24
CA ASP A 80 -4.90 -16.35 10.05
C ASP A 80 -5.84 -15.96 11.22
N ALA A 81 -5.30 -15.81 12.43
CA ALA A 81 -6.03 -15.39 13.63
C ALA A 81 -6.52 -13.92 13.58
N ASP A 82 -5.92 -13.09 12.73
CA ASP A 82 -6.26 -11.67 12.59
C ASP A 82 -7.16 -11.38 11.39
N VAL A 83 -7.23 -12.29 10.41
CA VAL A 83 -8.08 -12.14 9.22
C VAL A 83 -9.54 -11.86 9.60
N GLY A 84 -10.11 -12.64 10.52
CA GLY A 84 -11.49 -12.44 10.98
C GLY A 84 -11.69 -11.05 11.61
N LYS A 85 -10.77 -10.63 12.48
CA LYS A 85 -10.84 -9.34 13.18
C LYS A 85 -10.78 -8.16 12.21
N ILE A 86 -9.93 -8.26 11.19
CA ILE A 86 -9.79 -7.24 10.14
C ILE A 86 -11.08 -7.14 9.33
N VAL A 87 -11.62 -8.28 8.86
CA VAL A 87 -12.84 -8.31 8.06
C VAL A 87 -14.04 -7.76 8.86
N GLU A 88 -14.17 -8.15 10.13
CA GLU A 88 -15.21 -7.65 11.02
C GLU A 88 -15.12 -6.14 11.23
N TYR A 89 -13.92 -5.62 11.52
CA TYR A 89 -13.70 -4.18 11.64
C TYR A 89 -14.11 -3.45 10.36
N LEU A 90 -13.63 -3.92 9.20
CA LEU A 90 -13.86 -3.26 7.93
C LEU A 90 -15.36 -3.25 7.58
N ALA A 91 -16.05 -4.36 7.78
CA ALA A 91 -17.49 -4.46 7.52
C ALA A 91 -18.33 -3.62 8.49
N ALA A 92 -17.88 -3.45 9.74
CA ALA A 92 -18.56 -2.63 10.73
C ALA A 92 -18.36 -1.12 10.48
N THR A 93 -17.22 -0.72 9.91
CA THR A 93 -16.80 0.70 9.84
C THR A 93 -16.88 1.33 8.44
N TYR A 94 -16.86 0.53 7.38
CA TYR A 94 -16.91 0.98 5.97
C TYR A 94 -18.05 0.30 5.21
#